data_AF-A0A1Y3THV6-F1
#
_entry.id   AF-A0A1Y3THV6-F1
#
_cell.length_a   1.000
_cell.length_b   1.000
_cell.length_c   1.000
_cell.angle_alpha   90.00
_cell.angle_beta   90.00
_cell.angle_gamma   90.00
#
_symmetry.space_group_name_H-M   'P 1'
#
loop_
_entity.id
_entity.type
_entity.pdbx_description
1 polymer ?
#
loop_
_entity_poly.entity_id
_entity_poly.type
_entity_poly.pdbx_seq_one_letter_code
_entity_poly.pdbx_strand_id
1 'polypeptide(L)' 'MELQPGFLFLLMSKVAQGDFTVKLETSSKLSEIRKLYGDFNLMVRELAATETLQMDFVSNVSHEFKTPISAIDG' A
#
# COMPACT_ATOMS: atom_id res chain seq x y z
N MET A 1 13.54 24.72 -6.96
CA MET A 1 12.80 23.87 -6.00
C MET A 1 13.48 22.51 -6.04
N GLU A 2 14.50 22.35 -5.21
CA GLU A 2 15.27 21.12 -5.14
C GLU A 2 14.45 20.02 -4.46
N LEU A 3 14.62 18.79 -4.92
CA LEU A 3 14.17 17.62 -4.18
C LEU A 3 14.85 17.63 -2.82
N GLN A 4 14.11 17.82 -1.73
CA GLN A 4 14.65 17.55 -0.41
C GLN A 4 14.83 16.02 -0.27
N PRO A 5 16.05 15.47 -0.32
CA PRO A 5 16.26 14.03 -0.41
C PRO A 5 15.74 13.28 0.83
N GLY A 6 15.69 13.95 1.98
CA GLY A 6 15.19 13.38 3.22
C GLY A 6 13.70 13.03 3.19
N PHE A 7 12.89 13.72 2.39
CA PHE A 7 11.45 13.46 2.34
C PHE A 7 11.13 12.13 1.64
N LEU A 8 11.82 11.83 0.54
CA LEU A 8 11.67 10.55 -0.17
C LEU A 8 12.06 9.38 0.74
N PHE A 9 13.18 9.50 1.45
CA PHE A 9 13.66 8.45 2.36
C PHE A 9 12.66 8.16 3.50
N LEU A 10 12.03 9.20 4.07
CA LEU A 10 11.01 9.05 5.09
C LEU A 10 9.79 8.29 4.55
N LEU A 11 9.30 8.65 3.36
CA LEU A 11 8.16 7.98 2.76
C LEU A 11 8.48 6.53 2.37
N MET A 12 9.68 6.26 1.85
CA MET A 12 10.12 4.88 1.61
C MET A 12 10.13 4.05 2.90
N SER A 13 10.56 4.65 4.01
CA SER A 13 10.55 3.99 5.33
C SER A 13 9.13 3.69 5.81
N LYS A 14 8.16 4.57 5.54
CA LYS A 14 6.73 4.34 5.82
C LYS A 14 6.15 3.20 4.99
N VAL A 15 6.42 3.19 3.69
CA VAL A 15 6.01 2.10 2.78
C VAL A 15 6.59 0.76 3.25
N ALA A 16 7.86 0.74 3.66
CA ALA A 16 8.50 -0.46 4.20
C ALA A 16 7.87 -0.97 5.51
N GLN A 17 7.17 -0.09 6.26
CA GLN A 17 6.42 -0.45 7.46
C GLN A 17 4.95 -0.82 7.17
N GLY A 18 4.55 -0.86 5.89
CA GLY A 18 3.19 -1.20 5.48
C GLY A 18 2.24 0.00 5.34
N ASP A 19 2.71 1.24 5.50
CA ASP A 19 1.87 2.42 5.23
C ASP A 19 1.82 2.69 3.72
N PHE A 20 0.82 2.11 3.05
CA PHE A 20 0.58 2.30 1.62
C PHE A 20 -0.39 3.44 1.31
N THR A 21 -0.62 4.36 2.27
CA THR A 21 -1.46 5.55 2.05
C THR A 21 -0.66 6.77 1.60
N VAL A 22 0.67 6.68 1.64
CA VAL A 22 1.56 7.79 1.33
C VAL A 22 1.57 8.13 -0.16
N LYS A 23 1.76 9.41 -0.46
CA LYS A 23 1.83 9.92 -1.83
C LYS A 23 2.90 10.99 -1.96
N LEU A 24 3.60 10.98 -3.08
CA LEU A 24 4.51 12.02 -3.50
C LEU A 24 3.87 12.95 -4.52
N GLU A 25 4.01 14.25 -4.31
CA GLU A 25 3.63 15.28 -5.29
C GLU A 25 4.81 16.20 -5.56
N THR A 26 4.97 16.62 -6.82
CA THR A 26 6.05 17.51 -7.23
C THR A 26 5.56 18.48 -8.29
N SER A 27 5.92 19.75 -8.13
CA SER A 27 5.80 20.78 -9.15
C SER A 27 7.08 20.94 -9.97
N SER A 28 8.01 19.97 -9.88
CA SER A 28 9.27 20.03 -10.61
C SER A 28 9.06 20.00 -12.13
N LYS A 29 9.77 20.88 -12.81
CA LYS A 29 9.79 20.93 -14.28
C LYS A 29 10.72 19.89 -14.90
N LEU A 30 11.55 19.21 -14.10
CA LEU A 30 12.42 18.13 -14.57
C LEU A 30 11.60 16.85 -14.76
N SER A 31 11.65 16.28 -15.97
CA SER A 31 10.91 15.07 -16.37
C SER A 31 11.25 13.87 -15.51
N GLU A 32 12.53 13.71 -15.20
CA GLU A 32 13.11 12.61 -14.44
C GLU A 32 12.55 12.61 -13.02
N ILE A 33 12.39 13.79 -12.43
CA ILE A 33 11.80 13.95 -11.10
C ILE A 33 10.32 13.60 -11.10
N ARG A 34 9.57 14.08 -12.10
CA ARG A 34 8.14 13.73 -12.22
C ARG A 34 7.95 12.23 -12.44
N LYS A 35 8.81 11.61 -13.26
CA LYS A 35 8.77 10.17 -13.52
C LYS A 35 9.05 9.38 -12.24
N LEU A 36 10.10 9.73 -11.50
CA LEU A 36 10.42 9.08 -10.22
C LEU A 36 9.25 9.13 -9.23
N TYR A 37 8.60 10.29 -9.11
CA TYR A 37 7.45 10.48 -8.22
C TYR A 37 6.23 9.67 -8.70
N GLY A 38 6.01 9.62 -10.02
CA GLY A 38 4.96 8.80 -10.63
C GLY A 38 5.18 7.30 -10.40
N ASP A 39 6.40 6.82 -10.63
CA ASP A 39 6.77 5.41 -10.43
C ASP A 39 6.66 5.01 -8.95
N PHE A 40 7.07 5.89 -8.03
CA PHE A 40 6.87 5.68 -6.58
C PHE A 40 5.38 5.54 -6.23
N ASN A 41 4.53 6.47 -6.69
CA ASN A 41 3.10 6.43 -6.39
C ASN A 41 2.41 5.20 -7.00
N LEU A 42 2.86 4.77 -8.19
CA LEU A 42 2.40 3.53 -8.80
C LEU A 42 2.74 2.34 -7.89
N MET A 43 3.99 2.20 -7.47
CA MET A 43 4.43 1.13 -6.57
C MET A 43 3.59 1.09 -5.28
N VAL A 44 3.38 2.24 -4.62
CA VAL A 44 2.59 2.30 -3.38
C VAL A 44 1.15 1.83 -3.59
N ARG A 45 0.52 2.23 -4.69
CA ARG A 45 -0.84 1.80 -5.03
C ARG A 45 -0.95 0.31 -5.31
N GLU A 46 0.02 -0.27 -6.03
CA GLU A 46 0.03 -1.72 -6.31
C GLU A 46 0.20 -2.54 -5.02
N LEU A 47 1.01 -2.05 -4.07
CA LEU A 47 1.14 -2.64 -2.74
C LEU A 47 -0.16 -2.57 -1.94
N ALA A 48 -0.84 -1.41 -1.93
CA ALA A 48 -2.14 -1.26 -1.26
C ALA A 48 -3.22 -2.20 -1.84
N ALA A 49 -3.25 -2.35 -3.17
CA ALA A 49 -4.16 -3.27 -3.83
C ALA A 49 -3.87 -4.74 -3.45
N THR A 50 -2.59 -5.09 -3.37
CA THR A 50 -2.14 -6.43 -2.94
C THR A 50 -2.51 -6.70 -1.49
N GLU A 51 -2.32 -5.74 -0.59
CA GLU A 51 -2.73 -5.84 0.82
C GLU A 51 -4.24 -6.03 0.97
N THR A 52 -5.03 -5.26 0.23
CA THR A 52 -6.51 -5.37 0.23
C THR A 52 -6.93 -6.79 -0.17
N LEU A 53 -6.36 -7.34 -1.25
CA LEU A 53 -6.65 -8.71 -1.69
C LEU A 53 -6.26 -9.77 -0.63
N GLN A 54 -5.16 -9.57 0.08
CA GLN A 54 -4.75 -10.47 1.17
C GLN A 54 -5.72 -10.39 2.35
N MET A 55 -6.15 -9.18 2.73
CA MET A 55 -7.13 -8.99 3.81
C MET A 55 -8.49 -9.60 3.45
N ASP A 56 -8.96 -9.40 2.22
CA ASP A 56 -10.20 -9.99 1.72
C ASP A 56 -10.13 -11.52 1.73
N PHE A 57 -9.00 -12.10 1.30
CA PHE A 57 -8.78 -13.55 1.37
C PHE A 57 -8.83 -14.08 2.80
N VAL A 58 -8.08 -13.46 3.73
CA VAL A 58 -8.05 -13.86 5.14
C VAL A 58 -9.44 -13.73 5.78
N SER A 59 -10.18 -12.67 5.45
CA SER A 59 -11.54 -12.46 5.93
C SER A 59 -12.49 -13.55 5.42
N ASN A 60 -12.48 -13.83 4.12
CA ASN A 60 -13.33 -14.85 3.49
C ASN A 60 -13.06 -16.24 4.06
N VAL A 61 -11.79 -16.63 4.19
CA VAL A 61 -11.40 -17.90 4.82
C VAL A 61 -11.83 -17.95 6.29
N SER A 62 -11.66 -16.86 7.05
CA SER A 62 -12.10 -16.79 8.46
C SER A 62 -13.62 -16.94 8.61
N HIS A 63 -14.40 -16.42 7.65
CA HIS A 63 -15.84 -16.60 7.61
C HIS A 63 -16.23 -18.06 7.34
N GLU A 64 -15.57 -18.73 6.39
CA GLU A 64 -15.84 -20.15 6.11
C GLU A 64 -15.49 -21.06 7.32
N PHE A 65 -14.44 -20.74 8.09
CA PHE A 65 -14.11 -21.48 9.32
C PHE A 65 -15.03 -21.21 10.51
N LYS A 66 -15.76 -20.07 10.56
CA LYS A 66 -16.76 -19.82 11.61
C LYS A 66 -18.05 -20.63 11.41
N THR A 67 -18.30 -21.12 10.21
CA THR A 67 -19.62 -21.68 9.83
C THR A 67 -19.85 -23.18 10.16
N PRO A 68 -18.87 -24.04 10.50
CA PRO A 68 -19.20 -25.41 10.93
C PRO A 68 -19.16 -25.66 12.44
N ILE A 69 -18.87 -24.67 13.31
CA ILE A 69 -18.95 -24.89 14.78
C ILE A 69 -20.37 -24.67 15.33
N SER A 70 -21.29 -24.07 14.57
CA SER A 70 -22.72 -23.94 14.95
C SER A 70 -23.60 -25.09 14.44
N ALA A 71 -23.06 -26.05 13.69
CA ALA A 71 -23.82 -27.20 13.17
C ALA A 71 -23.59 -28.50 13.96
N ILE A 72 -22.77 -28.48 15.02
CA ILE A 72 -22.43 -29.66 15.83
C ILE A 72 -23.17 -29.67 17.18
N ASP A 73 -23.93 -28.63 17.51
CA ASP A 73 -24.76 -28.56 18.74
C ASP A 73 -26.28 -28.66 18.45
N GLY A 74 -26.66 -29.31 17.34
CA GLY A 74 -28.04 -29.58 16.93
C GLY A 74 -28.23 -30.98 16.38
#